data_AF-A0A7C9RMK4-F1
#
_entry.id   AF-A0A7C9RMK4-F1
#
_cell.length_a   1.000
_cell.length_b   1.000
_cell.length_c   1.000
_cell.angle_alpha   90.00
_cell.angle_beta   90.00
_cell.angle_gamma   90.00
#
_symmetry.space_group_name_H-M   'P 1'
#
loop_
_entity.id
_entity.type
_entity.pdbx_description
1 polymer ?
#
loop_
_entity_poly.entity_id
_entity_poly.type
_entity_poly.pdbx_seq_one_letter_code
_entity_poly.pdbx_strand_id
1 'polypeptide(L)' 'MLVTGLGLILLVGANAHLLYVAVTSQPECVDHVRRGEASEGNNSFSAAKSSCSPKAAKPTKLSAE' A
#
# COMPACT_ATOMS: atom_id res chain seq x y z
N MET A 1 -13.29 37.57 -15.91
CA MET A 1 -12.95 36.35 -16.69
C MET A 1 -11.55 35.83 -16.41
N LEU A 2 -10.50 36.68 -16.36
CA LEU A 2 -9.11 36.23 -16.10
C LEU A 2 -8.95 35.45 -14.78
N VAL A 3 -9.49 35.96 -13.66
CA VAL A 3 -9.43 35.30 -12.36
C VAL A 3 -10.13 33.93 -12.38
N THR A 4 -11.31 33.87 -13.00
CA THR A 4 -12.07 32.63 -13.15
C THR A 4 -11.31 31.61 -14.00
N GLY A 5 -10.73 32.05 -15.13
CA GLY A 5 -9.92 31.18 -15.99
C GLY A 5 -8.68 30.66 -15.28
N LEU A 6 -7.96 31.54 -14.56
CA LEU A 6 -6.80 31.15 -13.76
C LEU A 6 -7.17 30.15 -12.66
N GLY A 7 -8.29 30.37 -11.97
CA GLY A 7 -8.79 29.45 -10.95
C GLY A 7 -9.09 28.06 -11.51
N LEU A 8 -9.73 27.98 -12.68
CA LEU A 8 -10.01 26.71 -13.35
C LEU A 8 -8.73 25.98 -13.76
N ILE A 9 -7.74 26.71 -14.30
CA ILE A 9 -6.44 26.14 -14.67
C ILE A 9 -5.73 25.54 -13.45
N LEU A 10 -5.70 26.27 -12.33
CA LEU A 10 -5.08 25.81 -11.09
C LEU A 10 -5.78 24.57 -10.54
N LEU A 11 -7.11 24.57 -10.52
CA LEU A 11 -7.90 23.43 -10.05
C LEU A 11 -7.62 22.18 -10.89
N VAL A 12 -7.67 22.30 -12.21
CA VAL A 12 -7.40 21.18 -13.12
C VAL A 12 -5.95 20.68 -12.96
N GLY A 13 -4.98 21.59 -12.92
CA GLY A 13 -3.57 21.24 -12.76
C GLY A 13 -3.27 20.50 -11.46
N ALA A 14 -3.84 20.95 -10.33
CA ALA A 14 -3.66 20.29 -9.04
C ALA A 14 -4.22 18.87 -9.04
N ASN A 15 -5.42 18.66 -9.58
CA ASN A 15 -6.03 17.33 -9.65
C ASN A 15 -5.29 16.41 -10.64
N ALA A 16 -4.83 16.94 -11.78
CA ALA A 16 -4.01 16.19 -12.74
C ALA A 16 -2.69 15.72 -12.10
N HIS A 17 -2.06 16.55 -11.26
CA HIS A 17 -0.87 16.15 -10.52
C HIS A 17 -1.15 15.01 -9.54
N LEU A 18 -2.26 15.06 -8.79
CA LEU A 18 -2.64 13.99 -7.86
C LEU A 18 -2.90 12.67 -8.61
N LEU A 19 -3.59 12.73 -9.75
CA LEU A 19 -3.80 11.57 -10.61
C LEU A 19 -2.47 10.98 -11.09
N TYR A 20 -1.55 11.84 -11.56
CA TYR A 20 -0.22 11.43 -12.01
C TYR A 20 0.53 10.69 -10.89
N VAL A 21 0.57 11.25 -9.67
CA VAL A 21 1.23 10.59 -8.53
C VAL A 21 0.57 9.24 -8.24
N ALA A 22 -0.76 9.18 -8.18
CA ALA A 22 -1.48 7.95 -7.87
C ALA A 22 -1.21 6.81 -8.86
N VAL A 23 -1.00 7.11 -10.15
CA VAL A 23 -0.72 6.10 -11.18
C VAL A 23 0.76 5.84 -11.43
N THR A 24 1.65 6.79 -11.07
CA THR A 24 3.11 6.67 -11.31
C THR A 24 3.87 6.19 -10.09
N SER A 25 3.32 6.35 -8.89
CA SER A 25 3.76 5.63 -7.72
C SER A 25 3.50 4.16 -7.99
N GLN A 26 4.49 3.47 -8.55
CA GLN A 26 4.43 2.05 -8.82
C GLN A 26 3.93 1.34 -7.54
N PRO A 27 2.67 0.86 -7.50
CA PRO A 27 2.20 0.05 -6.39
C PRO A 27 2.57 -1.39 -6.74
N GLU A 28 3.80 -1.62 -7.20
CA GLU A 28 4.28 -2.98 -7.33
C GLU A 28 4.14 -3.61 -5.95
N CYS A 29 3.20 -4.54 -5.86
CA CYS A 29 3.00 -5.33 -4.66
C CYS A 29 4.32 -6.04 -4.44
N VAL A 30 5.14 -5.50 -3.52
CA VAL A 30 6.29 -6.21 -2.96
C VAL A 30 5.82 -7.60 -2.58
N ASP A 31 6.59 -8.63 -2.95
CA ASP A 31 6.23 -10.02 -2.66
C ASP A 31 5.87 -10.13 -1.18
N HIS A 32 4.59 -10.36 -0.92
CA HIS A 32 4.06 -10.42 0.43
C HIS A 32 4.55 -11.69 1.10
N VAL A 33 5.70 -11.60 1.75
CA VAL A 33 6.19 -12.66 2.63
C VAL A 33 5.27 -12.77 3.83
N ARG A 34 4.91 -14.01 4.20
CA ARG A 34 4.06 -14.23 5.36
C ARG A 34 4.76 -13.74 6.61
N ARG A 35 4.00 -13.27 7.59
CA ARG A 35 4.55 -12.81 8.87
C ARG A 35 5.37 -13.94 9.53
N GLY A 36 6.68 -13.73 9.66
CA GLY A 36 7.65 -14.70 10.17
C GLY A 36 8.51 -15.38 9.10
N GLU A 37 8.25 -15.13 7.82
CA GLU A 37 9.03 -15.64 6.67
C GLU A 37 9.97 -14.59 6.06
N ALA A 38 9.92 -13.33 6.51
CA ALA A 38 10.96 -12.37 6.19
C ALA A 38 12.29 -12.84 6.81
N SER A 39 13.27 -13.15 5.96
CA SER A 39 14.58 -13.61 6.39
C SER A 39 15.47 -12.41 6.63
N GLU A 40 16.17 -12.39 7.77
CA GLU A 40 17.18 -11.38 8.07
C GLU A 40 18.26 -11.41 6.97
N GLY A 41 18.25 -10.44 6.07
CA GLY A 41 19.19 -10.32 4.96
C GLY A 41 18.58 -10.33 3.55
N ASN A 42 17.30 -10.71 3.38
CA ASN A 42 16.57 -10.39 2.16
C ASN A 42 15.79 -9.09 2.36
N ASN A 43 15.78 -8.24 1.35
CA ASN A 43 15.06 -6.98 1.26
C ASN A 43 13.54 -7.24 1.11
N SER A 44 13.01 -8.17 1.91
CA SER A 44 11.61 -8.57 1.93
C SER A 44 10.81 -7.67 2.86
N PHE A 45 9.60 -7.33 2.43
CA PHE A 45 8.71 -6.45 3.16
C PHE A 45 7.55 -7.30 3.72
N SER A 46 7.52 -7.47 5.03
CA SER A 46 6.40 -8.13 5.74
C SER A 46 5.35 -7.11 6.19
N ALA A 47 4.08 -7.53 6.18
CA ALA A 47 3.02 -6.74 6.78
C ALA A 47 3.30 -6.47 8.28
N ALA A 48 3.00 -5.24 8.72
CA ALA A 48 3.16 -4.85 10.13
C ALA A 48 2.34 -5.74 11.07
N LYS A 49 2.85 -5.96 12.30
CA LYS A 49 2.17 -6.72 13.33
C LYS A 49 0.85 -6.05 13.71
N SER A 50 -0.27 -6.74 13.53
CA SER A 50 -1.59 -6.26 13.97
C SER A 50 -1.61 -6.03 15.49
N SER A 51 -2.14 -4.88 15.93
CA SER A 51 -2.36 -4.59 17.36
C SER A 51 -3.57 -5.33 17.95
N CYS A 52 -4.36 -6.02 17.13
CA CYS A 52 -5.45 -6.85 17.61
C CYS A 52 -4.90 -7.98 18.49
N SER A 53 -5.52 -8.19 19.65
CA SER A 53 -5.29 -9.41 20.43
C SER A 53 -6.00 -10.56 19.72
N PRO A 54 -5.30 -11.56 19.16
CA PRO A 54 -5.97 -12.69 18.55
C PRO A 54 -6.74 -13.43 19.65
N LYS A 55 -8.07 -13.53 19.54
CA LYS A 55 -8.79 -14.59 20.24
C LYS A 55 -8.18 -15.90 19.75
N ALA A 56 -7.75 -16.76 20.67
CA ALA A 56 -7.00 -17.98 20.38
C ALA A 56 -7.55 -18.68 19.12
N ALA A 57 -6.81 -18.57 18.01
CA ALA A 57 -7.14 -19.27 16.79
C ALA A 57 -6.95 -20.76 17.07
N LYS A 58 -8.03 -21.54 16.96
CA LYS A 58 -7.96 -23.00 17.05
C LYS A 58 -7.01 -23.50 15.95
N PRO A 59 -6.05 -24.39 16.23
CA PRO A 59 -5.14 -24.89 15.22
C PRO A 59 -5.95 -25.65 14.16
N THR A 60 -6.10 -25.05 12.99
CA THR A 60 -6.59 -25.78 11.82
C THR A 60 -5.35 -26.29 11.11
N LYS A 61 -5.17 -27.61 11.16
CA LYS A 61 -4.07 -28.30 10.49
C LYS A 61 -4.15 -28.03 9.00
N LEU A 62 -3.26 -27.21 8.46
CA LEU A 62 -2.94 -27.20 7.04
C LEU A 62 -1.53 -26.65 6.81
N SER A 63 -0.55 -27.47 7.16
CA SER A 63 0.80 -27.51 6.58
C SER A 63 1.33 -28.91 6.87
N ALA A 64 0.88 -29.86 6.05
CA ALA A 64 1.48 -31.17 5.87
C ALA A 64 1.09 -31.60 4.45
N GLU A 65 1.79 -31.04 3.48
CA GLU A 65 2.27 -31.76 2.31
C GLU A 65 3.53 -31.07 1.79
#